data_AF-A0A9W9FVX6-F1
#
_entry.id   AF-A0A9W9FVX6-F1
#
_cell.length_a   1.000
_cell.length_b   1.000
_cell.length_c   1.000
_cell.angle_alpha   90.00
_cell.angle_beta   90.00
_cell.angle_gamma   90.00
#
_symmetry.space_group_name_H-M   'P 1'
#
loop_
_entity.id
_entity.type
_entity.pdbx_description
1 polymer ?
#
loop_
_entity_poly.entity_id
_entity_poly.type
_entity_poly.pdbx_seq_one_letter_code
_entity_poly.pdbx_strand_id
1 'polypeptide(L)'
;MLDQLYVQLAHVRSQYLGFQLVKATESSIEQLQDLITDAEELHIAFEDWVHSVPDQWKFSIIELKDIGNEHLRDAIYGDYYHIYSTIEHATIWNRYRAAHMIASSTFIRILITMSAILPEDHALAARIQEHKSKIESLISDMCYSIEFFLVAGNGNGAVHSVSFNNELSPMTATLLAWPLTLAASTGFAPKEQKEWIQEKLELISVTLGTNILGAIPKMTTAF
;
A
#
# COMPACT_ATOMS: atom_id res chain seq x y z
N MET A 1 3.43 13.82 -12.15
CA MET A 1 3.30 14.07 -10.69
C MET A 1 3.56 12.80 -9.91
N LEU A 2 2.70 11.77 -9.99
CA LEU A 2 2.99 10.45 -9.37
C LEU A 2 4.14 9.69 -10.07
N ASP A 3 4.26 9.79 -11.39
CA ASP A 3 5.36 9.13 -12.14
C ASP A 3 6.75 9.62 -11.71
N GLN A 4 6.87 10.89 -11.33
CA GLN A 4 8.13 11.45 -10.82
C GLN A 4 8.50 10.83 -9.47
N LEU A 5 7.52 10.59 -8.60
CA LEU A 5 7.72 9.90 -7.33
C LEU A 5 8.17 8.45 -7.56
N TYR A 6 7.65 7.77 -8.58
CA TYR A 6 8.14 6.44 -8.95
C TYR A 6 9.60 6.45 -9.40
N VAL A 7 10.03 7.47 -10.15
CA VAL A 7 11.43 7.61 -10.56
C VAL A 7 12.34 7.84 -9.35
N GLN A 8 11.95 8.74 -8.45
CA GLN A 8 12.69 9.00 -7.21
C GLN A 8 12.74 7.76 -6.31
N LEU A 9 11.63 7.06 -6.14
CA LEU A 9 11.56 5.79 -5.41
C LEU A 9 12.51 4.74 -6.00
N ALA A 10 12.51 4.59 -7.33
CA ALA A 10 13.41 3.66 -8.00
C ALA A 10 14.89 4.05 -7.77
N HIS A 11 15.19 5.35 -7.78
CA HIS A 11 16.53 5.87 -7.51
C HIS A 11 17.01 5.53 -6.09
N VAL A 12 16.26 5.93 -5.06
CA VAL A 12 16.58 5.67 -3.65
C VAL A 12 16.75 4.17 -3.40
N ARG A 13 15.82 3.35 -3.91
CA ARG A 13 15.87 1.90 -3.76
C ARG A 13 17.10 1.30 -4.46
N SER A 14 17.45 1.78 -5.65
CA SER A 14 18.63 1.32 -6.37
C SER A 14 19.92 1.66 -5.64
N GLN A 15 20.04 2.87 -5.10
CA GLN A 15 21.22 3.28 -4.33
C GLN A 15 21.35 2.46 -3.05
N TYR A 16 20.25 2.23 -2.32
CA TYR A 16 20.27 1.39 -1.13
C TYR A 16 20.64 -0.06 -1.44
N LEU A 17 20.09 -0.65 -2.50
CA LEU A 17 20.48 -2.00 -2.92
C LEU A 17 21.97 -2.06 -3.31
N GLY A 18 22.47 -1.04 -4.00
CA GLY A 18 23.90 -0.91 -4.30
C GLY A 18 24.76 -0.85 -3.04
N PHE A 19 24.35 -0.07 -2.05
CA PHE A 19 25.02 0.02 -0.75
C PHE A 19 25.11 -1.35 -0.05
N GLN A 20 24.02 -2.13 -0.04
CA GLN A 20 23.98 -3.46 0.61
C GLN A 20 24.96 -4.48 0.00
N LEU A 21 25.42 -4.26 -1.24
CA LEU A 21 26.39 -5.13 -1.90
C LEU A 21 27.85 -4.79 -1.57
N VAL A 22 28.09 -3.63 -0.94
CA VAL A 22 29.43 -3.16 -0.60
C VAL A 22 29.74 -3.48 0.87
N LYS A 23 30.99 -3.82 1.16
CA LYS A 23 31.42 -4.06 2.56
C LYS A 23 31.41 -2.74 3.33
N ALA A 24 30.88 -2.75 4.54
CA ALA A 24 30.84 -1.56 5.40
C ALA A 24 32.24 -0.97 5.63
N THR A 25 32.34 0.34 5.51
CA THR A 25 33.53 1.16 5.75
C THR A 25 33.15 2.38 6.60
N GLU A 26 34.12 3.20 7.02
CA GLU A 26 33.81 4.44 7.74
C GLU A 26 32.94 5.41 6.92
N SER A 27 33.07 5.44 5.58
CA SER A 27 32.22 6.27 4.71
C SER A 27 30.79 5.72 4.58
N SER A 28 30.50 4.53 5.12
CA SER A 28 29.16 3.95 5.05
C SER A 28 28.15 4.75 5.88
N ILE A 29 28.59 5.44 6.93
CA ILE A 29 27.71 6.32 7.73
C ILE A 29 27.26 7.51 6.90
N GLU A 30 28.20 8.21 6.24
CA GLU A 30 27.90 9.37 5.38
C GLU A 30 26.95 8.97 4.25
N GLN A 31 27.23 7.86 3.56
CA GLN A 31 26.36 7.35 2.50
C GLN A 31 24.94 7.01 2.98
N LEU A 32 24.81 6.44 4.18
CA LEU A 32 23.50 6.15 4.76
C LEU A 32 22.78 7.42 5.21
N GLN A 33 23.50 8.46 5.65
CA GLN A 33 22.91 9.76 5.97
C GLN A 33 22.35 10.42 4.71
N ASP A 34 23.10 10.42 3.61
CA ASP A 34 22.62 10.93 2.31
C ASP A 34 21.37 10.17 1.86
N LEU A 35 21.39 8.83 1.92
CA LEU A 35 20.22 7.99 1.60
C LEU A 35 19.02 8.27 2.50
N ILE A 36 19.26 8.59 3.78
CA ILE A 36 18.20 8.96 4.71
C ILE A 36 17.57 10.28 4.27
N THR A 37 18.38 11.28 3.95
CA THR A 37 17.88 12.58 3.46
C THR A 37 17.09 12.43 2.18
N ASP A 38 17.60 11.69 1.18
CA ASP A 38 16.89 11.44 -0.08
C ASP A 38 15.54 10.73 0.15
N ALA A 39 15.49 9.78 1.09
CA ALA A 39 14.27 9.07 1.43
C ALA A 39 13.26 9.96 2.17
N GLU A 40 13.71 10.86 3.05
CA GLU A 40 12.86 11.84 3.73
C GLU A 40 12.23 12.82 2.74
N GLU A 41 13.02 13.35 1.80
CA GLU A 41 12.51 14.22 0.74
C GLU A 41 11.45 13.52 -0.11
N LEU A 42 11.67 12.24 -0.45
CA LEU A 42 10.69 11.43 -1.15
C LEU A 42 9.38 11.27 -0.36
N HIS A 43 9.47 11.05 0.95
CA HIS A 43 8.29 10.95 1.82
C HIS A 43 7.49 12.25 1.87
N ILE A 44 8.17 13.39 2.02
CA ILE A 44 7.53 14.71 1.95
C ILE A 44 6.82 14.87 0.60
N ALA A 45 7.47 14.49 -0.50
CA ALA A 45 6.89 14.59 -1.83
C ALA A 45 5.65 13.68 -2.04
N PHE A 46 5.59 12.51 -1.39
CA PHE A 46 4.38 11.68 -1.35
C PHE A 46 3.24 12.35 -0.57
N GLU A 47 3.52 12.96 0.58
CA GLU A 47 2.51 13.69 1.36
C GLU A 47 2.01 14.94 0.62
N ASP A 48 2.90 15.68 -0.04
CA ASP A 48 2.54 16.85 -0.86
C ASP A 48 1.70 16.45 -2.10
N TRP A 49 1.92 15.25 -2.63
CA TRP A 49 1.12 14.73 -3.73
C TRP A 49 -0.37 14.66 -3.37
N VAL A 50 -0.71 14.25 -2.15
CA VAL A 50 -2.10 14.18 -1.65
C VAL A 50 -2.80 15.55 -1.67
N HIS A 51 -2.04 16.62 -1.44
CA HIS A 51 -2.56 17.98 -1.43
C HIS A 51 -2.68 18.60 -2.83
N SER A 52 -1.94 18.07 -3.80
CA SER A 52 -1.93 18.57 -5.18
C SER A 52 -2.91 17.87 -6.12
N VAL A 53 -3.58 16.81 -5.66
CA VAL A 53 -4.61 16.11 -6.45
C VAL A 53 -5.88 16.97 -6.56
N PRO A 54 -6.49 17.11 -7.76
CA PRO A 54 -7.75 17.84 -7.92
C PRO A 54 -8.89 17.27 -7.06
N ASP A 55 -9.81 18.12 -6.62
CA ASP A 55 -10.92 17.71 -5.73
C ASP A 55 -11.77 16.58 -6.32
N GLN A 56 -12.00 16.59 -7.63
CA GLN A 56 -12.75 15.52 -8.32
C GLN A 56 -12.09 14.13 -8.24
N TRP A 57 -10.81 14.05 -7.91
CA TRP A 57 -10.06 12.79 -7.78
C TRP A 57 -10.01 12.31 -6.34
N LYS A 58 -10.34 13.17 -5.36
CA LYS A 58 -10.37 12.80 -3.95
C LYS A 58 -11.47 11.76 -3.72
N PHE A 59 -11.18 10.83 -2.83
CA PHE A 59 -12.17 9.87 -2.38
C PHE A 59 -13.00 10.46 -1.23
N SER A 60 -14.21 9.92 -1.04
CA SER A 60 -15.01 10.16 0.16
C SER A 60 -15.10 8.89 0.97
N ILE A 61 -15.26 9.04 2.29
CA ILE A 61 -15.40 7.92 3.23
C ILE A 61 -16.89 7.81 3.59
N ILE A 62 -17.44 6.61 3.50
CA ILE A 62 -18.81 6.30 3.91
C ILE A 62 -18.77 5.33 5.09
N GLU A 63 -19.58 5.59 6.11
CA GLU A 63 -19.72 4.71 7.26
C GLU A 63 -20.75 3.61 7.00
N LEU A 64 -20.45 2.37 7.37
CA LEU A 64 -21.33 1.22 7.19
C LEU A 64 -22.66 1.35 7.93
N LYS A 65 -22.69 2.08 9.05
CA LYS A 65 -23.93 2.34 9.81
C LYS A 65 -24.99 3.08 8.99
N ASP A 66 -24.58 3.77 7.93
CA ASP A 66 -25.47 4.50 7.03
C ASP A 66 -26.13 3.59 5.99
N ILE A 67 -25.68 2.33 5.88
CA ILE A 67 -26.20 1.30 4.98
C ILE A 67 -26.88 0.24 5.85
N GLY A 68 -28.19 0.30 5.96
CA GLY A 68 -29.00 -0.58 6.83
C GLY A 68 -29.04 -2.07 6.43
N ASN A 69 -27.96 -2.65 5.91
CA ASN A 69 -27.86 -4.04 5.49
C ASN A 69 -26.75 -4.77 6.25
N GLU A 70 -27.15 -5.61 7.21
CA GLU A 70 -26.26 -6.37 8.08
C GLU A 70 -25.38 -7.38 7.34
N HIS A 71 -25.81 -7.89 6.18
CA HIS A 71 -25.04 -8.87 5.40
C HIS A 71 -23.79 -8.26 4.74
N LEU A 72 -23.65 -6.94 4.74
CA LEU A 72 -22.50 -6.24 4.16
C LEU A 72 -21.30 -6.21 5.11
N ARG A 73 -21.53 -6.38 6.42
CA ARG A 73 -20.47 -6.29 7.42
C ARG A 73 -19.41 -7.37 7.27
N ASP A 74 -19.79 -8.54 6.77
CA ASP A 74 -18.86 -9.65 6.57
C ASP A 74 -18.04 -9.51 5.28
N ALA A 75 -18.49 -8.68 4.33
CA ALA A 75 -17.83 -8.53 3.03
C ALA A 75 -16.83 -7.36 2.98
N ILE A 76 -17.03 -6.35 3.83
CA ILE A 76 -16.29 -5.09 3.88
C ILE A 76 -15.22 -5.13 4.96
N TYR A 77 -14.06 -4.54 4.70
CA TYR A 77 -13.05 -4.40 5.75
C TYR A 77 -13.39 -3.26 6.72
N GLY A 78 -13.70 -3.59 7.98
CA GLY A 78 -13.98 -2.60 9.02
C GLY A 78 -15.34 -1.91 8.86
N ASP A 79 -15.48 -0.71 9.44
CA ASP A 79 -16.74 0.04 9.50
C ASP A 79 -16.90 1.12 8.40
N TYR A 80 -15.95 1.20 7.48
CA TYR A 80 -15.87 2.29 6.49
C TYR A 80 -15.45 1.75 5.13
N TYR A 81 -15.83 2.46 4.07
CA TYR A 81 -15.30 2.21 2.73
C TYR A 81 -15.17 3.51 1.95
N HIS A 82 -14.30 3.48 0.94
CA HIS A 82 -13.97 4.61 0.09
C HIS A 82 -14.83 4.59 -1.19
N ILE A 83 -15.34 5.75 -1.56
CA ILE A 83 -15.98 5.97 -2.87
C ILE A 83 -15.14 6.93 -3.71
N TYR A 84 -15.09 6.67 -5.01
CA TYR A 84 -14.32 7.43 -5.97
C TYR A 84 -15.22 7.86 -7.13
N SER A 85 -14.83 8.92 -7.84
CA SER A 85 -15.56 9.36 -9.04
C SER A 85 -15.52 8.32 -10.15
N THR A 86 -14.36 7.68 -10.35
CA THR A 86 -14.18 6.61 -11.35
C THR A 86 -13.21 5.53 -10.88
N ILE A 87 -13.17 4.41 -11.61
CA ILE A 87 -12.20 3.32 -11.39
C ILE A 87 -10.76 3.77 -11.62
N GLU A 88 -10.53 4.72 -12.53
CA GLU A 88 -9.21 5.30 -12.78
C GLU A 88 -8.71 6.09 -11.57
N HIS A 89 -9.57 6.88 -10.92
CA HIS A 89 -9.20 7.60 -9.70
C HIS A 89 -8.87 6.62 -8.56
N ALA A 90 -9.72 5.62 -8.35
CA ALA A 90 -9.46 4.57 -7.36
C ALA A 90 -8.12 3.86 -7.61
N THR A 91 -7.82 3.57 -8.87
CA THR A 91 -6.57 2.93 -9.29
C THR A 91 -5.36 3.83 -8.98
N ILE A 92 -5.44 5.13 -9.27
CA ILE A 92 -4.36 6.08 -8.98
C ILE A 92 -4.07 6.13 -7.48
N TRP A 93 -5.11 6.18 -6.63
CA TRP A 93 -4.96 6.15 -5.18
C TRP A 93 -4.32 4.86 -4.67
N ASN A 94 -4.73 3.70 -5.19
CA ASN A 94 -4.14 2.42 -4.77
C ASN A 94 -2.69 2.26 -5.25
N ARG A 95 -2.35 2.82 -6.41
CA ARG A 95 -0.96 2.91 -6.89
C ARG A 95 -0.11 3.81 -6.02
N TYR A 96 -0.62 4.98 -5.64
CA TYR A 96 0.00 5.88 -4.68
C TYR A 96 0.28 5.16 -3.35
N ARG A 97 -0.73 4.51 -2.76
CA ARG A 97 -0.58 3.76 -1.50
C ARG A 97 0.49 2.69 -1.61
N ALA A 98 0.45 1.88 -2.67
CA ALA A 98 1.45 0.85 -2.91
C ALA A 98 2.87 1.43 -3.06
N ALA A 99 3.05 2.50 -3.84
CA ALA A 99 4.35 3.15 -3.99
C ALA A 99 4.88 3.71 -2.66
N HIS A 100 4.02 4.36 -1.89
CA HIS A 100 4.38 4.92 -0.59
C HIS A 100 4.72 3.81 0.42
N MET A 101 4.06 2.65 0.38
CA MET A 101 4.44 1.50 1.19
C MET A 101 5.84 0.97 0.84
N ILE A 102 6.20 0.94 -0.45
CA ILE A 102 7.56 0.55 -0.88
C ILE A 102 8.58 1.57 -0.37
N ALA A 103 8.28 2.86 -0.48
CA ALA A 103 9.14 3.92 0.03
C ALA A 103 9.37 3.75 1.54
N SER A 104 8.30 3.61 2.33
CA SER A 104 8.38 3.46 3.78
C SER A 104 9.11 2.18 4.19
N SER A 105 8.88 1.07 3.49
CA SER A 105 9.60 -0.19 3.74
C SER A 105 11.09 -0.08 3.42
N THR A 106 11.44 0.61 2.32
CA THR A 106 12.83 0.87 1.95
C THR A 106 13.50 1.75 3.00
N PHE A 107 12.81 2.79 3.47
CA PHE A 107 13.35 3.68 4.49
C PHE A 107 13.55 2.98 5.84
N ILE A 108 12.61 2.15 6.28
CA ILE A 108 12.78 1.30 7.47
C ILE A 108 14.06 0.46 7.36
N ARG A 109 14.38 -0.10 6.19
CA ARG A 109 15.60 -0.91 6.00
C ARG A 109 16.87 -0.06 6.07
N ILE A 110 16.85 1.14 5.49
CA ILE A 110 17.95 2.11 5.62
C ILE A 110 18.19 2.43 7.10
N LEU A 111 17.12 2.74 7.85
CA LEU A 111 17.20 3.06 9.28
C LEU A 111 17.67 1.88 10.14
N ILE A 112 17.20 0.66 9.86
CA ILE A 112 17.69 -0.56 10.54
C ILE A 112 19.19 -0.75 10.29
N THR A 113 19.64 -0.53 9.05
CA THR A 113 21.06 -0.63 8.70
C THR A 113 21.88 0.43 9.44
N MET A 114 21.39 1.67 9.52
CA MET A 114 22.02 2.74 10.30
C MET A 114 22.07 2.38 11.80
N SER A 115 20.98 1.88 12.35
CA SER A 115 20.88 1.50 13.77
C SER A 115 21.82 0.35 14.14
N ALA A 116 22.12 -0.55 13.20
CA ALA A 116 23.13 -1.58 13.41
C ALA A 116 24.56 -1.02 13.52
N ILE A 117 24.84 0.14 12.90
CA ILE A 117 26.12 0.85 12.97
C ILE A 117 26.17 1.79 14.19
N LEU A 118 25.03 2.41 14.52
CA LEU A 118 24.86 3.38 15.62
C LEU A 118 23.74 2.93 16.59
N PRO A 119 23.98 1.92 17.46
CA PRO A 119 22.91 1.34 18.30
C PRO A 119 22.36 2.28 19.38
N GLU A 120 23.15 3.26 19.81
CA GLU A 120 22.80 4.21 20.87
C GLU A 120 21.88 5.36 20.38
N ASP A 121 21.65 5.47 19.07
CA ASP A 121 20.75 6.48 18.52
C ASP A 121 19.29 6.04 18.61
N HIS A 122 18.66 6.35 19.74
CA HIS A 122 17.26 6.07 20.00
C HIS A 122 16.29 6.81 19.06
N ALA A 123 16.72 7.89 18.37
CA ALA A 123 15.86 8.59 17.42
C ALA A 123 15.55 7.70 16.19
N LEU A 124 16.46 6.81 15.80
CA LEU A 124 16.25 5.86 14.71
C LEU A 124 15.10 4.89 15.00
N ALA A 125 14.99 4.42 16.24
CA ALA A 125 13.92 3.50 16.65
C ALA A 125 12.53 4.15 16.55
N ALA A 126 12.40 5.40 16.98
CA ALA A 126 11.16 6.16 16.87
C ALA A 126 10.73 6.34 15.40
N ARG A 127 11.68 6.68 14.52
CA ARG A 127 11.43 6.83 13.08
C ARG A 127 11.03 5.52 12.41
N ILE A 128 11.68 4.41 12.77
CA ILE A 128 11.26 3.07 12.29
C ILE A 128 9.81 2.80 12.68
N GLN A 129 9.41 3.12 13.92
CA GLN A 129 8.05 2.90 14.38
C GLN A 129 7.03 3.78 13.65
N GLU A 130 7.37 5.05 13.40
CA GLU A 130 6.54 5.97 12.62
C GLU A 130 6.23 5.42 11.22
N HIS A 131 7.26 4.97 10.50
CA HIS A 131 7.07 4.43 9.14
C HIS A 131 6.34 3.08 9.13
N LYS A 132 6.44 2.27 10.21
CA LYS A 132 5.59 1.07 10.35
C LYS A 132 4.12 1.45 10.47
N SER A 133 3.79 2.40 11.35
CA SER A 133 2.43 2.88 11.51
C SER A 133 1.90 3.56 10.24
N LYS A 134 2.77 4.21 9.45
CA LYS A 134 2.40 4.71 8.12
C LYS A 134 2.03 3.57 7.16
N ILE A 135 2.81 2.49 7.11
CA ILE A 135 2.47 1.32 6.27
C ILE A 135 1.14 0.71 6.70
N GLU A 136 0.91 0.54 8.01
CA GLU A 136 -0.36 0.04 8.56
C GLU A 136 -1.55 0.91 8.11
N SER A 137 -1.42 2.24 8.20
CA SER A 137 -2.45 3.17 7.72
C SER A 137 -2.70 3.06 6.22
N LEU A 138 -1.64 2.94 5.40
CA LEU A 138 -1.76 2.78 3.95
C LEU A 138 -2.43 1.46 3.56
N ILE A 139 -2.19 0.39 4.34
CA ILE A 139 -2.86 -0.90 4.18
C ILE A 139 -4.34 -0.77 4.52
N SER A 140 -4.70 -0.15 5.65
CA SER A 140 -6.10 0.10 6.02
C SER A 140 -6.84 0.85 4.92
N ASP A 141 -6.26 1.95 4.41
CA ASP A 141 -6.86 2.74 3.34
C ASP A 141 -7.02 1.97 2.02
N MET A 142 -6.11 1.03 1.76
CA MET A 142 -6.19 0.13 0.62
C MET A 142 -7.32 -0.88 0.81
N CYS A 143 -7.48 -1.43 2.01
CA CYS A 143 -8.59 -2.32 2.33
C CYS A 143 -9.93 -1.63 2.13
N TYR A 144 -10.12 -0.43 2.68
CA TYR A 144 -11.33 0.38 2.51
C TYR A 144 -11.65 0.74 1.05
N SER A 145 -10.69 0.59 0.12
CA SER A 145 -10.89 0.92 -1.29
C SER A 145 -11.52 -0.23 -2.09
N ILE A 146 -11.40 -1.47 -1.64
CA ILE A 146 -11.68 -2.66 -2.47
C ILE A 146 -13.16 -2.77 -2.79
N GLU A 147 -14.02 -2.35 -1.87
CA GLU A 147 -15.46 -2.31 -2.02
C GLU A 147 -15.87 -1.55 -3.29
N PHE A 148 -15.20 -0.43 -3.56
CA PHE A 148 -15.45 0.33 -4.78
C PHE A 148 -15.17 -0.48 -6.05
N PHE A 149 -14.09 -1.26 -6.08
CA PHE A 149 -13.72 -2.09 -7.23
C PHE A 149 -14.65 -3.29 -7.44
N LEU A 150 -15.23 -3.82 -6.36
CA LEU A 150 -16.27 -4.86 -6.44
C LEU A 150 -17.54 -4.33 -7.10
N VAL A 151 -17.91 -3.07 -6.81
CA VAL A 151 -19.13 -2.46 -7.33
C VAL A 151 -18.95 -1.90 -8.75
N ALA A 152 -17.86 -1.18 -8.98
CA ALA A 152 -17.55 -0.57 -10.27
C ALA A 152 -17.36 -1.60 -11.39
N GLY A 153 -16.87 -2.81 -11.06
CA GLY A 153 -16.70 -3.91 -12.00
C GLY A 153 -18.02 -4.48 -12.55
N ASN A 154 -19.14 -4.21 -11.89
CA ASN A 154 -20.45 -4.82 -12.22
C ASN A 154 -21.30 -3.95 -13.16
N GLY A 155 -20.77 -2.84 -13.69
CA GLY A 155 -21.46 -1.99 -14.67
C GLY A 155 -22.65 -1.18 -14.13
N ASN A 156 -23.01 -1.37 -12.86
CA ASN A 156 -24.07 -0.62 -12.20
C ASN A 156 -23.50 0.72 -11.73
N GLY A 157 -23.60 1.75 -12.58
CA GLY A 157 -23.17 3.12 -12.32
C GLY A 157 -23.90 3.86 -11.17
N ALA A 158 -24.60 3.13 -10.31
CA ALA A 158 -25.24 3.66 -9.11
C ALA A 158 -24.52 3.11 -7.87
N VAL A 159 -23.57 3.90 -7.35
CA VAL A 159 -22.84 3.68 -6.10
C VAL A 159 -23.78 3.51 -4.89
N HIS A 160 -25.06 3.86 -5.02
CA HIS A 160 -26.07 3.77 -3.97
C HIS A 160 -26.97 2.52 -4.00
N SER A 161 -26.93 1.69 -5.05
CA SER A 161 -27.66 0.41 -5.07
C SER A 161 -26.65 -0.74 -5.07
N VAL A 162 -25.99 -0.91 -3.93
CA VAL A 162 -24.85 -1.82 -3.85
C VAL A 162 -25.32 -3.26 -3.71
N SER A 163 -25.38 -3.99 -4.82
CA SER A 163 -25.43 -5.45 -4.81
C SER A 163 -24.00 -5.96 -4.67
N PHE A 164 -23.56 -6.19 -3.44
CA PHE A 164 -22.26 -6.77 -3.14
C PHE A 164 -22.31 -8.28 -3.41
N ASN A 165 -22.27 -8.69 -4.67
CA ASN A 165 -22.23 -10.11 -5.04
C ASN A 165 -20.83 -10.73 -4.80
N ASN A 166 -19.89 -9.96 -4.25
CA ASN A 166 -18.48 -10.33 -4.05
C ASN A 166 -17.79 -10.82 -5.34
N GLU A 167 -18.29 -10.39 -6.51
CA GLU A 167 -17.74 -10.73 -7.82
C GLU A 167 -16.83 -9.60 -8.30
N LEU A 168 -15.59 -9.93 -8.64
CA LEU A 168 -14.67 -9.02 -9.31
C LEU A 168 -14.72 -9.27 -10.82
N SER A 169 -14.76 -8.19 -11.60
CA SER A 169 -14.44 -8.26 -13.02
C SER A 169 -12.95 -8.57 -13.24
N PRO A 170 -12.54 -9.21 -14.34
CA PRO A 170 -11.12 -9.40 -14.66
C PRO A 170 -10.33 -8.09 -14.73
N MET A 171 -10.96 -7.00 -15.14
CA MET A 171 -10.35 -5.66 -15.19
C MET A 171 -10.03 -5.17 -13.77
N THR A 172 -11.01 -5.14 -12.87
CA THR A 172 -10.83 -4.67 -11.48
C THR A 172 -9.87 -5.57 -10.70
N ALA A 173 -9.94 -6.89 -10.92
CA ALA A 173 -9.00 -7.84 -10.35
C ALA A 173 -7.55 -7.56 -10.75
N THR A 174 -7.30 -7.26 -12.05
CA THR A 174 -5.97 -6.90 -12.55
C THR A 174 -5.43 -5.63 -11.89
N LEU A 175 -6.29 -4.62 -11.69
CA LEU A 175 -5.90 -3.34 -11.09
C LEU A 175 -5.55 -3.47 -9.60
N LEU A 176 -6.17 -4.42 -8.89
CA LEU A 176 -5.93 -4.69 -7.47
C LEU A 176 -4.79 -5.68 -7.19
N ALA A 177 -4.47 -6.55 -8.15
CA ALA A 177 -3.55 -7.67 -7.94
C ALA A 177 -2.19 -7.23 -7.37
N TRP A 178 -1.53 -6.25 -8.00
CA TRP A 178 -0.21 -5.78 -7.55
C TRP A 178 -0.25 -5.03 -6.21
N PRO A 179 -1.13 -4.02 -6.01
CA PRO A 179 -1.24 -3.32 -4.71
C PRO A 179 -1.50 -4.26 -3.53
N LEU A 180 -2.44 -5.21 -3.66
CA LEU A 180 -2.78 -6.12 -2.57
C LEU A 180 -1.70 -7.16 -2.31
N THR A 181 -1.04 -7.64 -3.37
CA THR A 181 0.13 -8.51 -3.23
C THR A 181 1.21 -7.82 -2.41
N LEU A 182 1.50 -6.55 -2.70
CA LEU A 182 2.45 -5.77 -1.94
C LEU A 182 2.01 -5.61 -0.48
N ALA A 183 0.74 -5.27 -0.25
CA ALA A 183 0.19 -5.11 1.10
C ALA A 183 0.36 -6.36 1.97
N ALA A 184 0.02 -7.53 1.42
CA ALA A 184 0.22 -8.81 2.08
C ALA A 184 1.70 -9.14 2.35
N SER A 185 2.62 -8.60 1.53
CA SER A 185 4.06 -8.91 1.57
C SER A 185 4.88 -7.99 2.46
N THR A 186 4.33 -6.87 2.93
CA THR A 186 5.10 -5.89 3.72
C THR A 186 5.58 -6.42 5.08
N GLY A 187 4.91 -7.43 5.64
CA GLY A 187 5.17 -7.94 6.98
C GLY A 187 4.67 -7.03 8.12
N PHE A 188 4.05 -5.89 7.80
CA PHE A 188 3.56 -4.90 8.77
C PHE A 188 2.03 -4.89 8.91
N ALA A 189 1.30 -5.65 8.10
CA ALA A 189 -0.14 -5.81 8.26
C ALA A 189 -0.47 -6.55 9.58
N PRO A 190 -1.37 -6.02 10.43
CA PRO A 190 -2.01 -6.79 11.50
C PRO A 190 -2.58 -8.10 10.99
N LYS A 191 -2.63 -9.12 11.86
CA LYS A 191 -3.04 -10.48 11.48
C LYS A 191 -4.39 -10.52 10.75
N GLU A 192 -5.40 -9.87 11.31
CA GLU A 192 -6.75 -9.81 10.74
C GLU A 192 -6.78 -9.13 9.36
N GLN A 193 -6.05 -8.00 9.21
CA GLN A 193 -5.88 -7.34 7.91
C GLN A 193 -5.23 -8.26 6.90
N LYS A 194 -4.19 -8.99 7.32
CA LYS A 194 -3.47 -9.91 6.45
C LYS A 194 -4.36 -11.05 5.98
N GLU A 195 -5.13 -11.66 6.87
CA GLU A 195 -6.07 -12.74 6.55
C GLU A 195 -7.12 -12.23 5.56
N TRP A 196 -7.71 -11.05 5.81
CA TRP A 196 -8.69 -10.45 4.91
C TRP A 196 -8.10 -10.12 3.53
N ILE A 197 -6.89 -9.55 3.45
CA ILE A 197 -6.22 -9.29 2.17
C ILE A 197 -5.94 -10.60 1.42
N GLN A 198 -5.58 -11.67 2.13
CA GLN A 198 -5.35 -12.98 1.53
C GLN A 198 -6.63 -13.54 0.90
N GLU A 199 -7.78 -13.44 1.58
CA GLU A 199 -9.07 -13.84 1.01
C GLU A 199 -9.39 -13.06 -0.27
N LYS A 200 -9.12 -11.75 -0.31
CA LYS A 200 -9.33 -10.94 -1.53
C LYS A 200 -8.33 -11.29 -2.64
N LEU A 201 -7.09 -11.66 -2.31
CA LEU A 201 -6.11 -12.14 -3.30
C LEU A 201 -6.49 -13.51 -3.87
N GLU A 202 -7.10 -14.39 -3.08
CA GLU A 202 -7.66 -15.65 -3.56
C GLU A 202 -8.81 -15.41 -4.55
N LEU A 203 -9.71 -14.47 -4.24
CA LEU A 203 -10.76 -14.05 -5.16
C LEU A 203 -10.18 -13.54 -6.48
N ILE A 204 -9.19 -12.65 -6.44
CA ILE A 204 -8.47 -12.14 -7.62
C ILE A 204 -7.83 -13.28 -8.41
N SER A 205 -7.18 -14.22 -7.73
CA SER A 205 -6.54 -15.40 -8.33
C SER A 205 -7.53 -16.23 -9.13
N VAL A 206 -8.73 -16.47 -8.58
CA VAL A 206 -9.82 -17.20 -9.24
C VAL A 206 -10.35 -16.42 -10.43
N THR A 207 -10.64 -15.13 -10.26
CA THR A 207 -11.16 -14.25 -11.33
C THR A 207 -10.21 -14.16 -12.53
N LEU A 208 -8.89 -14.10 -12.29
CA LEU A 208 -7.89 -14.00 -13.36
C LEU A 208 -7.53 -15.36 -13.98
N GLY A 209 -7.99 -16.47 -13.40
CA GLY A 209 -7.60 -17.82 -13.82
C GLY A 209 -6.12 -18.13 -13.56
N THR A 210 -5.47 -17.39 -12.66
CA THR A 210 -4.05 -17.52 -12.34
C THR A 210 -3.88 -18.09 -10.93
N ASN A 211 -3.62 -19.38 -10.76
CA ASN A 211 -3.41 -20.01 -9.44
C ASN A 211 -2.19 -19.49 -8.66
N ILE A 212 -1.39 -18.58 -9.22
CA ILE A 212 -0.11 -18.11 -8.66
C ILE A 212 -0.32 -17.06 -7.56
N LEU A 213 -1.35 -16.21 -7.65
CA LEU A 213 -1.58 -15.12 -6.70
C LEU A 213 -2.02 -15.62 -5.31
N GLY A 214 -2.84 -16.68 -5.27
CA GLY A 214 -3.20 -17.36 -4.01
C GLY A 214 -2.04 -18.09 -3.32
N ALA A 215 -0.90 -18.30 -3.99
CA ALA A 215 0.27 -19.01 -3.44
C ALA A 215 1.30 -18.09 -2.78
N ILE A 216 1.19 -16.76 -2.95
CA ILE A 216 2.13 -15.76 -2.43
C ILE A 216 2.33 -15.82 -0.90
N PRO A 217 1.32 -16.16 -0.05
CA PRO A 217 1.53 -16.29 1.39
C PRO A 217 2.60 -17.31 1.79
N LYS A 218 2.91 -18.28 0.91
CA LYS A 218 3.87 -19.35 1.18
C LYS A 218 5.33 -18.98 0.83
N MET A 219 5.58 -17.81 0.21
CA MET A 219 6.92 -17.39 -0.23
C MET A 219 7.51 -16.21 0.55
N THR A 220 6.90 -15.79 1.66
CA THR A 220 7.32 -14.56 2.35
C THR A 220 8.62 -14.71 3.18
N THR A 221 9.75 -14.56 2.50
CA THR A 221 11.01 -13.95 3.02
C THR A 221 11.81 -13.36 1.84
N ALA A 222 11.24 -12.41 1.09
CA ALA A 222 12.02 -11.60 0.13
C ALA A 222 11.25 -10.37 -0.39
N PHE A 223 10.92 -9.42 0.48
CA PHE A 223 10.83 -7.99 0.12
C PHE A 223 11.34 -7.20 1.31
#